data_AF-A0A9E0WEX5-F1
#
_entry.id   AF-A0A9E0WEX5-F1
#
_cell.length_a   1.000
_cell.length_b   1.000
_cell.length_c   1.000
_cell.angle_alpha   90.00
_cell.angle_beta   90.00
_cell.angle_gamma   90.00
#
_symmetry.space_group_name_H-M   'P 1'
#
loop_
_entity.id
_entity.type
_entity.pdbx_description
1 polymer ?
#
loop_
_entity_poly.entity_id
_entity_poly.type
_entity_poly.pdbx_seq_one_letter_code
_entity_poly.pdbx_strand_id
1 'polypeptide(L)'
;MPQLPLDEDGSLLVNAELRLFIEYFRSVPNADLAQAQALLDAYLAGLPLPLQEQFVDVYERYQQYTEGHSQYHEYYQDTELHQAMQAVMQGDVSNESHQLLIQDFFAQMKTLRRSHFSEAEVSQFFGGEELMEQHMSQSLDIAFNKLLTPEEKRQQVIELEQQLPGKLGENVRSSRRMASITDDIIRWRQAGQTNEQIREALSQQHGAEFADRWYSASQ
;
A
#
# COMPACT_ATOMS: atom_id res chain seq x y z
N MET A 1 11.44 15.75 -13.31
CA MET A 1 10.93 16.40 -12.10
C MET A 1 9.40 16.47 -12.19
N PRO A 2 8.65 16.03 -11.17
CA PRO A 2 7.19 16.20 -11.12
C PRO A 2 6.80 17.67 -11.15
N GLN A 3 5.59 17.96 -11.62
CA GLN A 3 5.05 19.33 -11.60
C GLN A 3 4.43 19.62 -10.24
N LEU A 4 4.58 20.85 -9.74
CA LEU A 4 3.90 21.31 -8.54
C LEU A 4 2.40 21.38 -8.83
N PRO A 5 1.53 20.70 -8.06
CA PRO A 5 0.11 20.67 -8.35
C PRO A 5 -0.55 21.97 -7.88
N LEU A 6 -1.26 22.62 -8.79
CA LEU A 6 -1.97 23.87 -8.56
C LEU A 6 -3.45 23.73 -8.92
N ASP A 7 -4.31 24.48 -8.24
CA ASP A 7 -5.71 24.61 -8.61
C ASP A 7 -5.91 25.60 -9.77
N GLU A 8 -7.16 25.83 -10.16
CA GLU A 8 -7.52 26.74 -11.26
C GLU A 8 -7.11 28.20 -10.98
N ASP A 9 -7.01 28.58 -9.71
CA ASP A 9 -6.61 29.92 -9.27
C ASP A 9 -5.08 30.06 -9.08
N GLY A 10 -4.33 28.96 -9.26
CA GLY A 10 -2.88 28.91 -9.09
C GLY A 10 -2.42 28.72 -7.64
N SER A 11 -3.31 28.33 -6.73
CA SER A 11 -2.98 27.97 -5.34
C SER A 11 -2.53 26.52 -5.25
N LEU A 12 -1.77 26.20 -4.20
CA LEU A 12 -1.20 24.87 -4.01
C LEU A 12 -2.29 23.83 -3.67
N LEU A 13 -2.32 22.73 -4.41
CA LEU A 13 -3.17 21.59 -4.08
C LEU A 13 -2.47 20.64 -3.11
N VAL A 14 -3.04 20.46 -1.92
CA VAL A 14 -2.54 19.50 -0.92
C VAL A 14 -3.13 18.11 -1.22
N ASN A 15 -2.54 17.43 -2.20
CA ASN A 15 -2.94 16.11 -2.66
C ASN A 15 -1.76 15.13 -2.84
N ALA A 16 -2.05 13.90 -3.25
CA ALA A 16 -1.04 12.86 -3.47
C ALA A 16 0.07 13.29 -4.46
N GLU A 17 -0.24 14.11 -5.47
CA GLU A 17 0.75 14.65 -6.40
C GLU A 17 1.76 15.57 -5.71
N LEU A 18 1.32 16.37 -4.74
CA LEU A 18 2.21 17.23 -3.94
C LEU A 18 3.14 16.38 -3.09
N ARG A 19 2.67 15.26 -2.55
CA ARG A 19 3.52 14.32 -1.83
C ARG A 19 4.61 13.75 -2.74
N LEU A 20 4.25 13.29 -3.94
CA LEU A 20 5.23 12.81 -4.93
C LEU A 20 6.23 13.90 -5.32
N PHE A 21 5.76 15.14 -5.40
CA PHE A 21 6.61 16.30 -5.63
C PHE A 21 7.63 16.49 -4.50
N ILE A 22 7.20 16.45 -3.24
CA ILE A 22 8.08 16.55 -2.07
C ILE A 22 9.09 15.39 -2.03
N GLU A 23 8.61 14.16 -2.24
CA GLU A 23 9.44 12.94 -2.20
C GLU A 23 10.50 12.91 -3.32
N TYR A 24 10.20 13.50 -4.49
CA TYR A 24 11.19 13.62 -5.56
C TYR A 24 12.48 14.29 -5.08
N PHE A 25 12.38 15.41 -4.36
CA PHE A 25 13.56 16.11 -3.85
C PHE A 25 14.29 15.32 -2.76
N ARG A 26 13.56 14.56 -1.94
CA ARG A 26 14.16 13.69 -0.91
C ARG A 26 14.86 12.47 -1.51
N SER A 27 14.42 12.03 -2.70
CA SER A 27 14.90 10.83 -3.39
C SER A 27 16.04 11.07 -4.40
N VAL A 28 16.55 12.31 -4.54
CA VAL A 28 17.55 12.65 -5.57
C VAL A 28 18.78 11.73 -5.43
N PRO A 29 19.04 10.85 -6.41
CA PRO A 29 20.12 9.87 -6.28
C PRO A 29 21.48 10.57 -6.20
N ASN A 30 22.29 10.17 -5.22
CA ASN A 30 23.63 10.71 -4.95
C ASN A 30 23.68 12.17 -4.46
N ALA A 31 22.53 12.78 -4.15
CA ALA A 31 22.51 14.04 -3.43
C ALA A 31 22.61 13.78 -1.92
N ASP A 32 23.49 14.51 -1.23
CA ASP A 32 23.38 14.63 0.23
C ASP A 32 22.18 15.53 0.59
N LEU A 33 21.80 15.56 1.87
CA LEU A 33 20.67 16.36 2.35
C LEU A 33 20.80 17.85 2.00
N ALA A 34 22.03 18.39 1.99
CA ALA A 34 22.27 19.79 1.67
C ALA A 34 22.05 20.07 0.18
N GLN A 35 22.45 19.15 -0.70
CA GLN A 35 22.22 19.25 -2.15
C GLN A 35 20.73 19.14 -2.50
N ALA A 36 20.00 18.23 -1.85
CA ALA A 36 18.56 18.11 -2.01
C ALA A 36 17.83 19.39 -1.57
N GLN A 37 18.24 19.96 -0.42
CA GLN A 37 17.69 21.22 0.07
C GLN A 37 18.00 22.40 -0.87
N ALA A 38 19.24 22.53 -1.33
CA ALA A 38 19.62 23.59 -2.25
C ALA A 38 18.86 23.52 -3.58
N LEU A 39 18.56 22.30 -4.07
CA LEU A 39 17.75 22.11 -5.27
C LEU A 39 16.30 22.55 -5.05
N LEU A 40 15.73 22.26 -3.87
CA LEU A 40 14.40 22.73 -3.50
C LEU A 40 14.37 24.25 -3.38
N ASP A 41 15.34 24.86 -2.69
CA ASP A 41 15.44 26.31 -2.53
C ASP A 41 15.55 27.03 -3.88
N ALA A 42 16.38 26.49 -4.78
CA ALA A 42 16.52 27.03 -6.13
C ALA A 42 15.23 26.92 -6.94
N TYR A 43 14.45 25.86 -6.77
CA TYR A 43 13.14 25.73 -7.40
C TYR A 43 12.14 26.75 -6.84
N LEU A 44 12.05 26.86 -5.51
CA LEU A 44 11.12 27.78 -4.85
C LEU A 44 11.42 29.24 -5.17
N ALA A 45 12.69 29.61 -5.34
CA ALA A 45 13.09 30.97 -5.74
C ALA A 45 12.51 31.41 -7.10
N GLY A 46 12.09 30.47 -7.95
CA GLY A 46 11.42 30.73 -9.22
C GLY A 46 9.89 30.93 -9.12
N LEU A 47 9.29 30.70 -7.96
CA LEU A 47 7.84 30.78 -7.77
C LEU A 47 7.40 32.15 -7.25
N PRO A 48 6.13 32.56 -7.47
CA PRO A 48 5.56 33.72 -6.78
C PRO A 48 5.56 33.54 -5.26
N LEU A 49 5.81 34.62 -4.50
CA LEU A 49 5.90 34.58 -3.04
C LEU A 49 4.71 33.88 -2.35
N PRO A 50 3.43 34.12 -2.72
CA PRO A 50 2.31 33.41 -2.09
C PRO A 50 2.37 31.89 -2.23
N LEU A 51 2.91 31.41 -3.36
CA LEU A 51 3.05 29.98 -3.62
C LEU A 51 4.23 29.37 -2.87
N GLN A 52 5.30 30.16 -2.67
CA GLN A 52 6.42 29.77 -1.80
C GLN A 52 5.92 29.59 -0.35
N GLU A 53 5.17 30.55 0.17
CA GLU A 53 4.63 30.51 1.54
C GLU A 53 3.70 29.31 1.75
N GLN A 54 2.78 29.05 0.81
CA GLN A 54 1.91 27.87 0.85
C GLN A 54 2.70 26.56 0.84
N PHE A 55 3.73 26.47 -0.01
CA PHE A 55 4.56 25.27 -0.09
C PHE A 55 5.34 25.04 1.20
N VAL A 56 5.96 26.09 1.76
CA VAL A 56 6.74 25.99 2.99
C VAL A 56 5.87 25.54 4.15
N ASP A 57 4.66 26.08 4.31
CA ASP A 57 3.71 25.63 5.34
C ASP A 57 3.42 24.12 5.25
N VAL A 58 3.05 23.64 4.05
CA VAL A 58 2.73 22.22 3.85
C VAL A 58 3.97 21.34 4.02
N TYR A 59 5.13 21.80 3.54
CA TYR A 59 6.38 21.06 3.65
C TYR A 59 6.83 20.90 5.11
N GLU A 60 6.72 21.95 5.94
CA GLU A 60 7.02 21.89 7.37
C GLU A 60 6.10 20.89 8.09
N ARG A 61 4.79 20.96 7.84
CA ARG A 61 3.82 19.99 8.40
C ARG A 61 4.12 18.55 7.94
N TYR A 62 4.54 18.37 6.69
CA TYR A 62 4.93 17.08 6.15
C TYR A 62 6.23 16.55 6.75
N GLN A 63 7.22 17.41 7.03
CA GLN A 63 8.44 17.00 7.73
C GLN A 63 8.12 16.52 9.15
N GLN A 64 7.30 17.27 9.89
CA GLN A 64 6.87 16.87 11.24
C GLN A 64 6.09 15.56 11.23
N TYR A 65 5.17 15.38 10.27
CA TYR A 65 4.47 14.12 10.04
C TYR A 65 5.46 12.97 9.78
N THR A 66 6.45 13.19 8.90
CA THR A 66 7.44 12.16 8.53
C THR A 66 8.32 11.80 9.72
N GLU A 67 8.72 12.77 10.52
CA GLU A 67 9.48 12.54 11.75
C GLU A 67 8.65 11.73 12.76
N GLY A 68 7.39 12.10 13.01
CA GLY A 68 6.49 11.32 13.85
C GLY A 68 6.29 9.90 13.32
N HIS A 69 6.09 9.75 12.00
CA HIS A 69 5.96 8.46 11.35
C HIS A 69 7.25 7.63 11.49
N SER A 70 8.43 8.25 11.36
CA SER A 70 9.73 7.60 11.57
C SER A 70 9.95 7.20 13.02
N GLN A 71 9.57 8.01 14.01
CA GLN A 71 9.66 7.64 15.43
C GLN A 71 8.78 6.44 15.74
N TYR A 72 7.58 6.43 15.17
CA TYR A 72 6.70 5.27 15.18
C TYR A 72 7.37 4.08 14.48
N HIS A 73 7.89 4.24 13.27
CA HIS A 73 8.55 3.19 12.49
C HIS A 73 9.83 2.63 13.12
N GLU A 74 10.64 3.45 13.76
CA GLU A 74 11.85 3.07 14.48
C GLU A 74 11.48 2.36 15.79
N TYR A 75 10.44 2.83 16.48
CA TYR A 75 9.77 2.05 17.51
C TYR A 75 9.19 0.74 16.95
N TYR A 76 8.98 0.57 15.64
CA TYR A 76 8.42 -0.65 15.03
C TYR A 76 9.44 -1.64 14.44
N GLN A 77 10.56 -1.19 13.88
CA GLN A 77 11.51 -2.05 13.15
C GLN A 77 12.21 -3.10 14.04
N ASP A 78 12.22 -2.91 15.36
CA ASP A 78 12.81 -3.85 16.33
C ASP A 78 11.75 -4.54 17.21
N THR A 79 10.50 -4.67 16.70
CA THR A 79 9.35 -5.07 17.53
C THR A 79 8.47 -6.16 16.96
N GLU A 80 7.57 -6.64 17.82
CA GLU A 80 6.47 -7.57 17.53
C GLU A 80 5.60 -7.13 16.34
N LEU A 81 5.49 -5.84 16.02
CA LEU A 81 4.70 -5.39 14.86
C LEU A 81 5.29 -5.86 13.53
N HIS A 82 6.61 -5.79 13.36
CA HIS A 82 7.27 -6.27 12.14
C HIS A 82 7.04 -7.78 11.97
N GLN A 83 7.20 -8.53 13.06
CA GLN A 83 6.95 -9.98 13.08
C GLN A 83 5.48 -10.29 12.80
N ALA A 84 4.55 -9.54 13.37
CA ALA A 84 3.11 -9.68 13.13
C ALA A 84 2.76 -9.45 11.66
N MET A 85 3.26 -8.37 11.05
CA MET A 85 3.06 -8.09 9.63
C MET A 85 3.64 -9.19 8.76
N GLN A 86 4.86 -9.67 9.05
CA GLN A 86 5.49 -10.74 8.31
C GLN A 86 4.71 -12.06 8.40
N ALA A 87 4.26 -12.42 9.60
CA ALA A 87 3.47 -13.63 9.85
C ALA A 87 2.15 -13.59 9.06
N VAL A 88 1.40 -12.49 9.16
CA VAL A 88 0.15 -12.30 8.42
C VAL A 88 0.39 -12.34 6.91
N MET A 89 1.45 -11.71 6.40
CA MET A 89 1.82 -11.77 4.98
C MET A 89 2.12 -13.19 4.50
N GLN A 90 2.58 -14.07 5.39
CA GLN A 90 2.80 -15.49 5.11
C GLN A 90 1.55 -16.35 5.34
N GLY A 91 0.41 -15.73 5.68
CA GLY A 91 -0.85 -16.41 5.94
C GLY A 91 -0.97 -16.99 7.36
N ASP A 92 -0.03 -16.71 8.26
CA ASP A 92 -0.14 -17.10 9.66
C ASP A 92 -1.07 -16.15 10.41
N VAL A 93 -2.28 -16.67 10.67
CA VAL A 93 -3.35 -16.00 11.42
C VAL A 93 -3.69 -16.74 12.71
N SER A 94 -2.71 -17.45 13.28
CA SER A 94 -2.89 -18.21 14.52
C SER A 94 -2.81 -17.34 15.78
N ASN A 95 -2.08 -16.22 15.72
CA ASN A 95 -1.88 -15.32 16.85
C ASN A 95 -2.74 -14.05 16.75
N GLU A 96 -3.85 -14.01 17.50
CA GLU A 96 -4.78 -12.87 17.52
C GLU A 96 -4.13 -11.55 17.95
N SER A 97 -3.03 -11.58 18.71
CA SER A 97 -2.32 -10.34 19.07
C SER A 97 -1.74 -9.65 17.84
N HIS A 98 -1.38 -10.39 16.79
CA HIS A 98 -0.89 -9.81 15.54
C HIS A 98 -1.94 -8.92 14.87
N GLN A 99 -3.21 -9.36 14.85
CA GLN A 99 -4.32 -8.56 14.31
C GLN A 99 -4.42 -7.22 15.05
N LEU A 100 -4.46 -7.27 16.39
CA LEU A 100 -4.62 -6.08 17.23
C LEU A 100 -3.45 -5.11 17.06
N LEU A 101 -2.21 -5.60 17.00
CA LEU A 101 -1.02 -4.77 16.78
C LEU A 101 -1.08 -4.02 15.45
N ILE A 102 -1.46 -4.72 14.37
CA ILE A 102 -1.53 -4.11 13.02
C ILE A 102 -2.66 -3.08 12.94
N GLN A 103 -3.82 -3.37 13.54
CA GLN A 103 -4.96 -2.45 13.57
C GLN A 103 -4.67 -1.20 14.40
N ASP A 104 -4.02 -1.36 15.56
CA ASP A 104 -3.59 -0.25 16.40
C ASP A 104 -2.59 0.65 15.65
N PHE A 105 -1.63 0.06 14.93
CA PHE A 105 -0.72 0.81 14.07
C PHE A 105 -1.47 1.69 13.04
N PHE A 106 -2.44 1.16 12.31
CA PHE A 106 -3.22 1.98 11.37
C PHE A 106 -4.01 3.08 12.06
N ALA A 107 -4.56 2.82 13.25
CA ALA A 107 -5.25 3.84 14.03
C ALA A 107 -4.31 4.97 14.49
N GLN A 108 -3.08 4.62 14.87
CA GLN A 108 -2.04 5.61 15.21
C GLN A 108 -1.62 6.43 13.99
N MET A 109 -1.42 5.80 12.82
CA MET A 109 -1.10 6.52 11.57
C MET A 109 -2.22 7.48 11.16
N LYS A 110 -3.47 7.04 11.28
CA LYS A 110 -4.63 7.90 11.06
C LYS A 110 -4.61 9.10 12.00
N THR A 111 -4.37 8.88 13.29
CA THR A 111 -4.30 9.97 14.29
C THR A 111 -3.17 10.95 13.99
N LEU A 112 -1.99 10.44 13.64
CA LEU A 112 -0.83 11.25 13.27
C LEU A 112 -1.10 12.13 12.04
N ARG A 113 -1.78 11.60 11.01
CA ARG A 113 -2.17 12.42 9.84
C ARG A 113 -3.08 13.58 10.26
N ARG A 114 -4.06 13.34 11.14
CA ARG A 114 -4.99 14.39 11.65
C ARG A 114 -4.32 15.40 12.58
N SER A 115 -3.17 15.08 13.19
CA SER A 115 -2.45 16.07 14.00
C SER A 115 -1.70 17.10 13.16
N HIS A 116 -1.48 16.85 11.87
CA HIS A 116 -0.74 17.74 10.97
C HIS A 116 -1.56 18.25 9.78
N PHE A 117 -2.66 17.60 9.42
CA PHE A 117 -3.47 17.93 8.26
C PHE A 117 -4.95 17.96 8.61
N SER A 118 -5.70 18.86 7.97
CA SER A 118 -7.16 18.89 8.06
C SER A 118 -7.78 17.65 7.40
N GLU A 119 -9.03 17.33 7.72
CA GLU A 119 -9.72 16.16 7.12
C GLU A 119 -9.78 16.23 5.58
N ALA A 120 -9.95 17.42 5.01
CA ALA A 120 -9.96 17.60 3.55
C ALA A 120 -8.58 17.30 2.94
N GLU A 121 -7.51 17.82 3.54
CA GLU A 121 -6.14 17.53 3.13
C GLU A 121 -5.83 16.04 3.33
N VAL A 122 -6.23 15.43 4.45
CA VAL A 122 -6.01 13.99 4.69
C VAL A 122 -6.67 13.15 3.60
N SER A 123 -7.91 13.47 3.23
CA SER A 123 -8.63 12.77 2.17
C SER A 123 -7.92 12.85 0.82
N GLN A 124 -7.37 14.00 0.44
CA GLN A 124 -6.69 14.18 -0.85
C GLN A 124 -5.23 13.70 -0.85
N PHE A 125 -4.53 13.85 0.28
CA PHE A 125 -3.10 13.59 0.42
C PHE A 125 -2.81 12.14 0.82
N PHE A 126 -3.68 11.52 1.62
CA PHE A 126 -3.52 10.15 2.14
C PHE A 126 -4.69 9.21 1.83
N GLY A 127 -5.75 9.67 1.15
CA GLY A 127 -6.98 8.87 0.97
C GLY A 127 -6.75 7.48 0.35
N GLY A 128 -5.83 7.37 -0.62
CA GLY A 128 -5.46 6.06 -1.19
C GLY A 128 -4.80 5.12 -0.18
N GLU A 129 -3.94 5.65 0.69
CA GLU A 129 -3.30 4.88 1.77
C GLU A 129 -4.32 4.45 2.81
N GLU A 130 -5.21 5.35 3.24
CA GLU A 130 -6.21 5.02 4.27
C GLU A 130 -7.25 4.02 3.80
N LEU A 131 -7.61 4.07 2.51
CA LEU A 131 -8.44 3.05 1.88
C LEU A 131 -7.75 1.68 1.90
N MET A 132 -6.45 1.64 1.61
CA MET A 132 -5.68 0.39 1.64
C MET A 132 -5.50 -0.14 3.06
N GLU A 133 -5.21 0.72 4.04
CA GLU A 133 -5.13 0.37 5.46
C GLU A 133 -6.47 -0.15 5.99
N GLN A 134 -7.58 0.50 5.61
CA GLN A 134 -8.93 0.03 5.96
C GLN A 134 -9.22 -1.35 5.35
N HIS A 135 -8.91 -1.54 4.06
CA HIS A 135 -9.06 -2.84 3.41
C HIS A 135 -8.20 -3.92 4.10
N MET A 136 -6.97 -3.59 4.49
CA MET A 136 -6.09 -4.53 5.21
C MET A 136 -6.64 -4.88 6.60
N SER A 137 -7.16 -3.90 7.34
CA SER A 137 -7.83 -4.12 8.62
C SER A 137 -9.03 -5.05 8.49
N GLN A 138 -9.89 -4.83 7.49
CA GLN A 138 -11.08 -5.67 7.26
C GLN A 138 -10.70 -7.08 6.76
N SER A 139 -9.64 -7.19 5.95
CA SER A 139 -9.10 -8.49 5.53
C SER A 139 -8.59 -9.29 6.74
N LEU A 140 -7.94 -8.63 7.71
CA LEU A 140 -7.53 -9.25 8.96
C LEU A 140 -8.75 -9.73 9.76
N ASP A 141 -9.80 -8.92 9.89
CA ASP A 141 -11.03 -9.32 10.58
C ASP A 141 -11.61 -10.61 9.99
N ILE A 142 -11.66 -10.71 8.66
CA ILE A 142 -12.14 -11.93 7.97
C ILE A 142 -11.19 -13.11 8.24
N ALA A 143 -9.88 -12.90 8.14
CA ALA A 143 -8.89 -13.95 8.26
C ALA A 143 -8.85 -14.55 9.68
N PHE A 144 -8.98 -13.72 10.71
CA PHE A 144 -8.99 -14.13 12.12
C PHE A 144 -10.37 -14.58 12.62
N ASN A 145 -11.45 -14.37 11.86
CA ASN A 145 -12.78 -14.80 12.27
C ASN A 145 -12.90 -16.34 12.32
N LYS A 146 -13.04 -16.89 13.53
CA LYS A 146 -13.18 -18.34 13.79
C LYS A 146 -14.56 -18.91 13.46
N LEU A 147 -15.56 -18.05 13.26
CA LEU A 147 -16.93 -18.45 12.93
C LEU A 147 -17.13 -18.70 11.43
N LEU A 148 -16.21 -18.22 10.59
CA LEU A 148 -16.28 -18.38 9.14
C LEU A 148 -15.55 -19.65 8.68
N THR A 149 -16.22 -20.39 7.82
CA THR A 149 -15.59 -21.45 7.02
C THR A 149 -14.60 -20.86 6.02
N PRO A 150 -13.66 -21.68 5.49
CA PRO A 150 -12.74 -21.23 4.45
C PRO A 150 -13.44 -20.66 3.20
N GLU A 151 -14.62 -21.18 2.84
CA GLU A 151 -15.39 -20.68 1.70
C GLU A 151 -16.03 -19.32 2.01
N GLU A 152 -16.61 -19.15 3.19
CA GLU A 152 -17.17 -17.86 3.61
C GLU A 152 -16.09 -16.77 3.69
N LYS A 153 -14.89 -17.10 4.19
CA LYS A 153 -13.75 -16.18 4.18
C LYS A 153 -13.38 -15.74 2.77
N ARG A 154 -13.28 -16.70 1.84
CA ARG A 154 -12.99 -16.39 0.42
C ARG A 154 -14.04 -15.46 -0.17
N GLN A 155 -15.32 -15.76 0.06
CA GLN A 155 -16.42 -14.96 -0.46
C GLN A 155 -16.40 -13.52 0.10
N GLN A 156 -16.20 -13.37 1.42
CA GLN A 156 -16.12 -12.04 2.04
C GLN A 156 -14.92 -11.23 1.57
N VAL A 157 -13.75 -11.86 1.35
CA VAL A 157 -12.58 -11.18 0.76
C VAL A 157 -12.91 -10.68 -0.65
N ILE A 158 -13.57 -11.49 -1.49
CA ILE A 158 -13.96 -11.08 -2.86
C ILE A 158 -14.92 -9.89 -2.82
N GLU A 159 -15.87 -9.86 -1.89
CA GLU A 159 -16.81 -8.74 -1.70
C GLU A 159 -16.09 -7.48 -1.22
N LEU A 160 -15.13 -7.63 -0.30
CA LEU A 160 -14.32 -6.54 0.21
C LEU A 160 -13.48 -5.89 -0.91
N GLU A 161 -12.90 -6.68 -1.81
CA GLU A 161 -12.11 -6.19 -2.95
C GLU A 161 -12.91 -5.33 -3.94
N GLN A 162 -14.24 -5.46 -3.98
CA GLN A 162 -15.11 -4.64 -4.84
C GLN A 162 -15.25 -3.20 -4.33
N GLN A 163 -14.90 -2.94 -3.06
CA GLN A 163 -14.95 -1.62 -2.46
C GLN A 163 -13.75 -0.75 -2.84
N LEU A 164 -12.68 -1.35 -3.38
CA LEU A 164 -11.48 -0.63 -3.80
C LEU A 164 -11.62 -0.05 -5.22
N PRO A 165 -11.48 1.27 -5.39
CA PRO A 165 -11.64 1.93 -6.68
C PRO A 165 -10.39 1.83 -7.57
N GLY A 166 -10.61 1.96 -8.87
CA GLY A 166 -9.56 2.17 -9.88
C GLY A 166 -8.39 1.20 -9.79
N LYS A 167 -7.17 1.75 -9.94
CA LYS A 167 -5.92 1.00 -9.95
C LYS A 167 -5.64 0.25 -8.63
N LEU A 168 -6.08 0.79 -7.49
CA LEU A 168 -5.90 0.13 -6.20
C LEU A 168 -6.63 -1.22 -6.18
N GLY A 169 -7.91 -1.21 -6.56
CA GLY A 169 -8.70 -2.44 -6.66
C GLY A 169 -8.18 -3.40 -7.73
N GLU A 170 -7.73 -2.89 -8.89
CA GLU A 170 -7.14 -3.73 -9.94
C GLU A 170 -5.90 -4.46 -9.46
N ASN A 171 -5.00 -3.77 -8.74
CA ASN A 171 -3.79 -4.36 -8.18
C ASN A 171 -4.11 -5.46 -7.17
N VAL A 172 -5.00 -5.19 -6.21
CA VAL A 172 -5.40 -6.18 -5.19
C VAL A 172 -6.02 -7.43 -5.84
N ARG A 173 -6.99 -7.24 -6.74
CA ARG A 173 -7.62 -8.37 -7.46
C ARG A 173 -6.63 -9.15 -8.32
N SER A 174 -5.65 -8.47 -8.92
CA SER A 174 -4.59 -9.13 -9.69
C SER A 174 -3.71 -10.00 -8.81
N SER A 175 -3.22 -9.47 -7.68
CA SER A 175 -2.42 -10.21 -6.70
C SER A 175 -3.17 -11.42 -6.14
N ARG A 176 -4.45 -11.26 -5.77
CA ARG A 176 -5.29 -12.38 -5.30
C ARG A 176 -5.46 -13.46 -6.35
N ARG A 177 -5.69 -13.09 -7.62
CA ARG A 177 -5.77 -14.08 -8.72
C ARG A 177 -4.49 -14.88 -8.84
N MET A 178 -3.33 -14.24 -8.78
CA MET A 178 -2.05 -14.94 -8.84
C MET A 178 -1.84 -15.88 -7.65
N ALA A 179 -2.15 -15.43 -6.43
CA ALA A 179 -2.07 -16.28 -5.23
C ALA A 179 -3.00 -17.50 -5.34
N SER A 180 -4.24 -17.31 -5.79
CA SER A 180 -5.21 -18.41 -6.00
C SER A 180 -4.70 -19.45 -6.99
N ILE A 181 -4.07 -19.02 -8.09
CA ILE A 181 -3.48 -19.93 -9.08
C ILE A 181 -2.37 -20.77 -8.44
N THR A 182 -1.49 -20.14 -7.65
CA THR A 182 -0.43 -20.84 -6.91
C THR A 182 -1.01 -21.88 -5.94
N ASP A 183 -2.04 -21.53 -5.19
CA ASP A 183 -2.70 -22.45 -4.24
C ASP A 183 -3.36 -23.64 -4.95
N ASP A 184 -4.02 -23.41 -6.09
CA ASP A 184 -4.63 -24.47 -6.89
C ASP A 184 -3.56 -25.42 -7.44
N ILE A 185 -2.43 -24.91 -7.94
CA ILE A 185 -1.30 -25.73 -8.39
C ILE A 185 -0.74 -26.59 -7.24
N ILE A 186 -0.55 -26.01 -6.05
CA ILE A 186 -0.06 -26.75 -4.87
C ILE A 186 -1.05 -27.87 -4.52
N ARG A 187 -2.36 -27.56 -4.48
CA ARG A 187 -3.42 -28.54 -4.18
C ARG A 187 -3.45 -29.67 -5.20
N TRP A 188 -3.33 -29.37 -6.48
CA TRP A 188 -3.29 -30.38 -7.54
C TRP A 188 -2.05 -31.28 -7.46
N ARG A 189 -0.88 -30.71 -7.16
CA ARG A 189 0.34 -31.51 -6.91
C ARG A 189 0.19 -32.43 -5.71
N GLN A 190 -0.38 -31.93 -4.61
CA GLN A 190 -0.65 -32.75 -3.41
C GLN A 190 -1.67 -33.86 -3.70
N ALA A 191 -2.61 -33.62 -4.61
CA ALA A 191 -3.54 -34.63 -5.11
C ALA A 191 -2.91 -35.62 -6.12
N GLY A 192 -1.62 -35.49 -6.43
CA GLY A 192 -0.88 -36.40 -7.31
C GLY A 192 -1.02 -36.10 -8.80
N GLN A 193 -1.52 -34.92 -9.21
CA GLN A 193 -1.61 -34.57 -10.62
C GLN A 193 -0.23 -34.34 -11.24
N THR A 194 -0.04 -34.76 -12.49
CA THR A 194 1.19 -34.52 -13.26
C THR A 194 1.25 -33.08 -13.76
N ASN A 195 2.44 -32.60 -14.15
CA ASN A 195 2.60 -31.27 -14.72
C ASN A 195 1.75 -31.07 -16.00
N GLU A 196 1.51 -32.13 -16.78
CA GLU A 196 0.65 -32.10 -17.98
C GLU A 196 -0.82 -31.89 -17.59
N GLN A 197 -1.30 -32.58 -16.56
CA GLN A 197 -2.67 -32.42 -16.04
C GLN A 197 -2.88 -31.02 -15.46
N ILE A 198 -1.88 -30.50 -14.74
CA ILE A 198 -1.92 -29.12 -14.23
C ILE A 198 -1.90 -28.11 -15.38
N ARG A 199 -1.07 -28.31 -16.40
CA ARG A 199 -1.07 -27.46 -17.61
C ARG A 199 -2.43 -27.46 -18.29
N GLU A 200 -3.08 -28.62 -18.42
CA GLU A 200 -4.42 -28.70 -19.01
C GLU A 200 -5.45 -27.92 -18.17
N ALA A 201 -5.45 -28.08 -16.85
CA ALA A 201 -6.32 -27.34 -15.95
C ALA A 201 -6.09 -25.82 -16.03
N LEU A 202 -4.82 -25.38 -16.03
CA LEU A 202 -4.47 -23.96 -16.19
C LEU A 202 -4.89 -23.42 -17.56
N SER A 203 -4.78 -24.22 -18.62
CA SER A 203 -5.18 -23.81 -19.97
C SER A 203 -6.69 -23.57 -20.05
N GLN A 204 -7.49 -24.42 -19.41
CA GLN A 204 -8.94 -24.26 -19.35
C GLN A 204 -9.37 -23.03 -18.54
N GLN A 205 -8.66 -22.69 -17.46
CA GLN A 205 -9.04 -21.61 -16.55
C GLN A 205 -8.43 -20.25 -16.91
N HIS A 206 -7.24 -20.23 -17.48
CA HIS A 206 -6.43 -19.00 -17.68
C HIS A 206 -5.90 -18.86 -19.11
N GLY A 207 -6.19 -19.82 -20.00
CA GLY A 207 -5.79 -19.81 -21.40
C GLY A 207 -4.45 -20.50 -21.67
N ALA A 208 -4.27 -20.97 -22.90
CA ALA A 208 -3.12 -21.77 -23.33
C ALA A 208 -1.78 -21.06 -23.13
N GLU A 209 -1.71 -19.75 -23.41
CA GLU A 209 -0.45 -18.98 -23.29
C GLU A 209 0.05 -18.88 -21.85
N PHE A 210 -0.87 -18.79 -20.87
CA PHE A 210 -0.50 -18.80 -19.45
C PHE A 210 0.00 -20.19 -19.04
N ALA A 211 -0.74 -21.23 -19.41
CA ALA A 211 -0.41 -22.62 -19.10
C ALA A 211 0.94 -23.05 -19.67
N ASP A 212 1.25 -22.66 -20.91
CA ASP A 212 2.50 -22.99 -21.58
C ASP A 212 3.70 -22.29 -20.90
N ARG A 213 3.56 -21.01 -20.55
CA ARG A 213 4.58 -20.28 -19.78
C ARG A 213 4.87 -20.91 -18.44
N TRP A 214 3.82 -21.27 -17.70
CA TRP A 214 3.96 -21.97 -16.42
C TRP A 214 4.65 -23.33 -16.61
N TYR A 215 4.22 -24.13 -17.59
CA TYR A 215 4.74 -25.48 -17.81
C TYR A 215 6.23 -25.45 -18.18
N SER A 216 6.65 -24.53 -19.06
CA SER A 216 8.07 -24.35 -19.41
C SER A 216 8.95 -23.94 -18.22
N ALA A 217 8.41 -23.17 -17.27
CA ALA A 217 9.12 -22.78 -16.06
C ALA A 217 9.14 -23.88 -14.97
N SER A 218 8.38 -24.95 -15.16
CA SER A 218 8.20 -26.04 -14.18
C SER A 218 8.99 -27.32 -14.51
N GLN A 219 9.71 -27.32 -15.64
CA GLN A 219 10.66 -28.35 -16.09
C GLN A 219 12.06 -28.07 -15.53
#